data_AF-A0A653IY69-F1
#
_entry.id   AF-A0A653IY69-F1
#
_cell.length_a   1.000
_cell.length_b   1.000
_cell.length_c   1.000
_cell.angle_alpha   90.00
_cell.angle_beta   90.00
_cell.angle_gamma   90.00
#
_symmetry.space_group_name_H-M   'P 1'
#
loop_
_entity.id
_entity.type
_entity.pdbx_description
1 polymer ?
#
loop_
_entity_poly.entity_id
_entity_poly.type
_entity_poly.pdbx_seq_one_letter_code
_entity_poly.pdbx_strand_id
1 'polypeptide(L)'
;MTDSFAPSAGLPPDLTGSSYVPRVVHAEGRTFASIREASRELGITAVTVRARLRRKEPGYFVEEVETDQPVTRFRKDGRPVVINGVRYLTLRAAAMASDITVNRVKRQIERGVEGWFYEDEGPLVDKRRDIRRPVVIDSVVYESGAYAARELKISRATVVTRLQSSKFPNYAYKE
;
A
#
# COMPACT_ATOMS: atom_id res chain seq x y z
N MET A 1 -16.52 -15.53 59.98
CA MET A 1 -15.44 -15.78 59.00
C MET A 1 -15.99 -15.39 57.65
N THR A 2 -15.75 -14.15 57.24
CA THR A 2 -16.27 -13.55 56.01
C THR A 2 -15.18 -13.66 54.95
N ASP A 3 -15.39 -14.55 53.98
CA ASP A 3 -14.48 -14.70 52.84
C ASP A 3 -14.65 -13.52 51.88
N SER A 4 -13.56 -12.76 51.74
CA SER A 4 -13.37 -11.68 50.80
C SER A 4 -13.01 -12.25 49.42
N PHE A 5 -13.91 -12.12 48.45
CA PHE A 5 -13.54 -12.30 47.04
C PHE A 5 -13.06 -10.96 46.47
N ALA A 6 -11.75 -10.86 46.29
CA ALA A 6 -11.05 -9.74 45.67
C ALA A 6 -11.29 -9.69 44.14
N PRO A 7 -11.12 -8.50 43.51
CA PRO A 7 -11.67 -8.19 42.20
C PRO A 7 -10.86 -8.73 41.01
N SER A 8 -11.61 -9.02 39.94
CA SER A 8 -11.21 -9.27 38.54
C SER A 8 -9.86 -8.65 38.15
N ALA A 9 -8.84 -9.50 37.94
CA ALA A 9 -7.55 -9.11 37.39
C ALA A 9 -7.72 -8.48 36.00
N GLY A 10 -7.27 -7.24 35.86
CA GLY A 10 -7.29 -6.48 34.63
C GLY A 10 -6.45 -7.13 33.53
N LEU A 11 -7.03 -7.20 32.33
CA LEU A 11 -6.31 -7.47 31.10
C LEU A 11 -5.27 -6.35 30.84
N PRO A 12 -4.03 -6.68 30.45
CA PRO A 12 -3.03 -5.66 30.10
C PRO A 12 -3.44 -4.93 28.80
N PRO A 13 -3.50 -3.59 28.78
CA PRO A 13 -3.83 -2.83 27.58
C PRO A 13 -2.56 -2.54 26.79
N ASP A 14 -1.91 -3.53 26.19
CA ASP A 14 -0.66 -3.24 25.49
C ASP A 14 -0.41 -4.13 24.27
N LEU A 15 -1.24 -3.99 23.23
CA LEU A 15 -0.92 -4.38 21.83
C LEU A 15 -1.78 -3.59 20.82
N THR A 16 -1.75 -2.26 20.85
CA THR A 16 -2.17 -1.46 19.68
C THR A 16 -1.16 -0.38 19.39
N GLY A 17 -0.26 -0.67 18.45
CA GLY A 17 0.59 0.32 17.79
C GLY A 17 -0.24 1.32 17.00
N SER A 18 -0.82 2.29 17.71
CA SER A 18 -1.36 3.52 17.16
C SER A 18 -0.65 4.62 17.93
N SER A 19 0.27 5.34 17.26
CA SER A 19 0.78 6.62 17.76
C SER A 19 -0.37 7.63 17.78
N TYR A 20 -1.26 7.46 18.76
CA TYR A 20 -2.41 8.29 18.98
C TYR A 20 -1.95 9.42 19.88
N VAL A 21 -1.58 10.54 19.26
CA VAL A 21 -1.46 11.79 19.99
C VAL A 21 -2.84 12.08 20.58
N PRO A 22 -3.02 12.18 21.91
CA PRO A 22 -4.30 12.49 22.49
C PRO A 22 -4.70 13.88 22.04
N ARG A 23 -5.69 13.94 21.16
CA ARG A 23 -6.31 15.19 20.73
C ARG A 23 -7.40 15.52 21.72
N VAL A 24 -7.14 16.47 22.62
CA VAL A 24 -8.14 16.94 23.56
C VAL A 24 -9.26 17.63 22.77
N VAL A 25 -10.48 17.16 22.95
CA VAL A 25 -11.67 17.65 22.25
C VAL A 25 -12.47 18.49 23.23
N HIS A 26 -12.70 19.75 22.88
CA HIS A 26 -13.63 20.63 23.56
C HIS A 26 -14.97 20.57 22.81
N ALA A 27 -16.04 20.24 23.52
CA ALA A 27 -17.39 20.15 22.97
C ALA A 27 -18.43 20.59 24.01
N GLU A 28 -19.29 21.55 23.65
CA GLU A 28 -20.37 22.08 24.52
C GLU A 28 -19.87 22.55 25.90
N GLY A 29 -18.68 23.17 25.92
CA GLY A 29 -18.07 23.70 27.15
C GLY A 29 -17.43 22.63 28.05
N ARG A 30 -17.32 21.39 27.59
CA ARG A 30 -16.64 20.28 28.29
C ARG A 30 -15.40 19.82 27.53
N THR A 31 -14.43 19.31 28.26
CA THR A 31 -13.19 18.72 27.73
C THR A 31 -13.25 17.20 27.76
N PHE A 32 -12.81 16.58 26.67
CA PHE A 32 -12.76 15.13 26.51
C PHE A 32 -11.39 14.72 25.98
N ALA A 33 -10.86 13.58 26.43
CA ALA A 33 -9.58 13.07 25.95
C ALA A 33 -9.66 12.50 24.53
N SER A 34 -10.87 12.23 24.02
CA SER A 34 -11.07 11.80 22.64
C SER A 34 -12.46 12.11 22.09
N ILE A 35 -12.59 12.06 20.76
CA ILE A 35 -13.89 12.15 20.05
C ILE A 35 -14.86 11.04 20.51
N ARG A 36 -14.35 9.84 20.82
CA ARG A 36 -15.19 8.71 21.27
C ARG A 36 -15.74 8.94 22.66
N GLU A 37 -14.95 9.55 23.54
CA GLU A 37 -15.38 9.93 24.87
C GLU A 37 -16.43 11.04 24.81
N ALA A 38 -16.17 12.11 24.05
CA ALA A 38 -17.15 13.17 23.79
C ALA A 38 -18.47 12.60 23.24
N SER A 39 -18.39 11.63 22.32
CA SER A 39 -19.56 10.95 21.76
C SER A 39 -20.39 10.21 22.82
N ARG A 40 -19.75 9.51 23.76
CA ARG A 40 -20.44 8.78 24.82
C ARG A 40 -21.12 9.72 25.81
N GLU A 41 -20.39 10.75 26.26
CA GLU A 41 -20.86 11.68 27.28
C GLU A 41 -21.94 12.64 26.79
N LEU A 42 -21.86 13.05 25.52
CA LEU A 42 -22.85 13.95 24.91
C LEU A 42 -24.04 13.20 24.30
N GLY A 43 -24.03 11.86 24.30
CA GLY A 43 -25.09 11.04 23.70
C GLY A 43 -25.24 11.19 22.19
N ILE A 44 -24.22 11.70 21.50
CA ILE A 44 -24.20 11.92 20.04
C ILE A 44 -23.18 11.01 19.37
N THR A 45 -23.35 10.73 18.08
CA THR A 45 -22.40 9.85 17.37
C THR A 45 -21.03 10.53 17.19
N ALA A 46 -19.96 9.73 17.18
CA ALA A 46 -18.61 10.21 16.87
C ALA A 46 -18.51 10.88 15.47
N VAL A 47 -19.39 10.50 14.53
CA VAL A 47 -19.51 11.14 13.22
C VAL A 47 -20.05 12.56 13.37
N THR A 48 -21.08 12.74 14.20
CA THR A 48 -21.64 14.06 14.54
C THR A 48 -20.58 14.95 15.16
N VAL A 49 -19.85 14.48 16.18
CA VAL A 49 -18.76 15.23 16.82
C VAL A 49 -17.70 15.67 15.78
N ARG A 50 -17.26 14.77 14.89
CA ARG A 50 -16.33 15.11 13.79
C ARG A 50 -16.90 16.14 12.84
N ALA A 51 -18.18 16.04 12.49
CA ALA A 51 -18.83 17.00 11.59
C ALA A 51 -18.86 18.40 12.21
N ARG A 52 -19.18 18.51 13.51
CA ARG A 52 -19.20 19.77 14.26
C ARG A 52 -17.80 20.39 14.37
N LEU A 53 -16.79 19.59 14.70
CA LEU A 53 -15.37 20.01 14.71
C LEU A 53 -14.90 20.49 13.33
N ARG A 54 -15.26 19.79 12.25
CA ARG A 54 -14.90 20.18 10.87
C ARG A 54 -15.55 21.49 10.44
N ARG A 55 -16.78 21.74 10.92
CA ARG A 55 -17.54 22.97 10.63
C ARG A 55 -17.18 24.14 11.55
N LYS A 56 -16.32 23.93 12.56
CA LYS A 56 -15.94 24.92 13.57
C LYS A 56 -17.16 25.51 14.29
N GLU A 57 -18.10 24.65 14.67
CA GLU A 57 -19.28 25.10 15.41
C GLU A 57 -18.87 25.75 16.75
N PRO A 58 -19.60 26.78 17.22
CA PRO A 58 -19.30 27.42 18.50
C PRO A 58 -19.27 26.39 19.64
N GLY A 59 -18.20 26.42 20.43
CA GLY A 59 -18.00 25.46 21.52
C GLY A 59 -17.46 24.09 21.09
N TYR A 60 -17.08 23.90 19.83
CA TYR A 60 -16.43 22.69 19.31
C TYR A 60 -15.05 23.01 18.73
N PHE A 61 -13.99 22.62 19.42
CA PHE A 61 -12.63 22.75 18.90
C PHE A 61 -11.72 21.63 19.42
N VAL A 62 -10.59 21.42 18.73
CA VAL A 62 -9.56 20.49 19.15
C VAL A 62 -8.38 21.31 19.62
N GLU A 63 -7.92 21.03 20.83
CA GLU A 63 -6.65 21.54 21.31
C GLU A 63 -5.55 20.60 20.84
N GLU A 64 -4.67 21.12 19.98
CA GLU A 64 -3.50 20.39 19.53
C GLU A 64 -2.46 20.44 20.63
N VAL A 65 -2.24 19.31 21.29
CA VAL A 65 -1.10 19.16 22.21
C VAL A 65 0.17 19.16 21.35
N GLU A 66 1.01 20.18 21.52
CA GLU A 66 2.35 20.22 20.94
C GLU A 66 3.10 18.96 21.37
N THR A 67 3.46 18.13 20.40
CA THR A 67 4.28 16.95 20.64
C THR A 67 5.50 17.02 19.75
N ASP A 68 6.68 16.83 20.33
CA ASP A 68 7.98 16.80 19.62
C ASP A 68 8.14 15.60 18.67
N GLN A 69 7.12 14.76 18.51
CA GLN A 69 7.20 13.59 17.64
C GLN A 69 6.77 13.93 16.21
N PRO A 70 7.65 13.71 15.22
CA PRO A 70 7.30 13.93 13.83
C PRO A 70 6.16 12.99 13.43
N VAL A 71 5.12 13.55 12.79
CA VAL A 71 4.02 12.79 12.20
C VAL A 71 4.56 11.97 11.02
N THR A 72 5.24 10.85 11.27
CA THR A 72 5.84 10.02 10.22
C THR A 72 4.78 9.15 9.55
N ARG A 73 3.86 9.77 8.83
CA ARG A 73 3.28 9.12 7.66
C ARG A 73 4.20 9.45 6.49
N PHE A 74 5.21 8.61 6.26
CA PHE A 74 5.89 8.61 4.96
C PHE A 74 4.82 8.36 3.90
N ARG A 75 4.36 9.42 3.25
CA ARG A 75 3.55 9.27 2.04
C ARG A 75 4.44 8.52 1.05
N LYS A 76 3.91 7.48 0.39
CA LYS A 76 4.64 6.73 -0.65
C LYS A 76 5.25 7.65 -1.73
N ASP A 77 4.72 8.86 -1.88
CA ASP A 77 5.17 9.89 -2.81
C ASP A 77 6.51 10.55 -2.44
N GLY A 78 6.92 10.45 -1.17
CA GLY A 78 8.18 10.99 -0.65
C GLY A 78 9.37 10.03 -0.78
N ARG A 79 9.20 8.89 -1.47
CA ARG A 79 10.28 7.92 -1.65
C ARG A 79 11.24 8.37 -2.76
N PRO A 80 12.56 8.25 -2.55
CA PRO A 80 13.54 8.54 -3.57
C PRO A 80 13.46 7.50 -4.71
N VAL A 81 13.65 7.98 -5.93
CA VAL A 81 13.54 7.18 -7.15
C VAL A 81 14.72 7.42 -8.08
N VAL A 82 15.14 6.37 -8.77
CA VAL A 82 16.15 6.44 -9.82
C VAL A 82 15.46 6.22 -11.15
N ILE A 83 15.67 7.16 -12.09
CA ILE A 83 15.16 7.09 -13.46
C ILE A 83 16.34 7.29 -14.40
N ASN A 84 16.64 6.26 -15.21
CA ASN A 84 17.75 6.23 -16.17
C ASN A 84 19.10 6.66 -15.56
N GLY A 85 19.36 6.23 -14.31
CA GLY A 85 20.58 6.57 -13.58
C GLY A 85 20.56 7.94 -12.87
N VAL A 86 19.50 8.73 -13.02
CA VAL A 86 19.34 10.01 -12.30
C VAL A 86 18.50 9.80 -11.04
N ARG A 87 19.03 10.23 -9.90
CA ARG A 87 18.38 10.15 -8.59
C ARG A 87 17.49 11.37 -8.34
N TYR A 88 16.25 11.13 -7.93
CA TYR A 88 15.29 12.13 -7.51
C TYR A 88 14.80 11.85 -6.10
N LEU A 89 14.64 12.90 -5.29
CA LEU A 89 14.19 12.78 -3.90
C LEU A 89 12.74 12.28 -3.78
N THR A 90 11.90 12.54 -4.79
CA THR A 90 10.48 12.18 -4.78
C THR A 90 10.01 11.77 -6.18
N LEU A 91 8.95 10.97 -6.24
CA LEU A 91 8.24 10.65 -7.49
C LEU A 91 7.78 11.90 -8.24
N ARG A 92 7.42 12.96 -7.51
CA ARG A 92 6.96 14.23 -8.11
C ARG A 92 8.11 14.99 -8.76
N ALA A 93 9.28 15.04 -8.12
CA ALA A 93 10.48 15.63 -8.71
C ALA A 93 10.88 14.90 -10.01
N ALA A 94 10.89 13.57 -9.97
CA ALA A 94 11.12 12.71 -11.13
C ALA A 94 10.14 12.97 -12.28
N ALA A 95 8.84 13.04 -11.95
CA ALA A 95 7.76 13.32 -12.88
C ALA A 95 7.93 14.67 -13.59
N MET A 96 8.28 15.73 -12.84
CA MET A 96 8.52 17.07 -13.38
C MET A 96 9.75 17.11 -14.28
N ALA A 97 10.86 16.46 -13.87
CA ALA A 97 12.09 16.44 -14.66
C ALA A 97 11.97 15.62 -15.96
N SER A 98 11.12 14.58 -15.95
CA SER A 98 10.92 13.68 -17.09
C SER A 98 9.69 14.03 -17.94
N ASP A 99 9.02 15.17 -17.66
CA ASP A 99 7.78 15.63 -18.30
C ASP A 99 6.69 14.54 -18.43
N ILE A 100 6.45 13.82 -17.33
CA ILE A 100 5.45 12.75 -17.27
C ILE A 100 4.67 12.81 -15.96
N THR A 101 3.49 12.17 -15.94
CA THR A 101 2.69 12.11 -14.71
C THR A 101 3.31 11.18 -13.67
N VAL A 102 3.11 11.50 -12.39
CA VAL A 102 3.54 10.67 -11.25
C VAL A 102 3.05 9.22 -11.38
N ASN A 103 1.81 9.03 -11.83
CA ASN A 103 1.25 7.69 -12.08
C ASN A 103 1.99 6.93 -13.18
N ARG A 104 2.51 7.62 -14.20
CA ARG A 104 3.30 6.99 -15.26
C ARG A 104 4.64 6.53 -14.70
N VAL A 105 5.33 7.36 -13.92
CA VAL A 105 6.58 6.98 -13.23
C VAL A 105 6.35 5.73 -12.37
N LYS A 106 5.34 5.78 -11.49
CA LYS A 106 4.99 4.67 -10.60
C LYS A 106 4.72 3.38 -11.38
N ARG A 107 3.95 3.46 -12.47
CA ARG A 107 3.67 2.29 -13.32
C ARG A 107 4.91 1.72 -14.00
N GLN A 108 5.90 2.54 -14.38
CA GLN A 108 7.14 2.03 -14.97
C GLN A 108 7.98 1.28 -13.94
N ILE A 109 8.07 1.81 -12.72
CA ILE A 109 8.76 1.14 -11.61
C ILE A 109 8.07 -0.18 -11.25
N GLU A 110 6.75 -0.17 -11.08
CA GLU A 110 5.97 -1.39 -10.78
C GLU A 110 6.03 -2.44 -11.88
N ARG A 111 6.26 -2.02 -13.13
CA ARG A 111 6.47 -2.92 -14.27
C ARG A 111 7.87 -3.51 -14.31
N GLY A 112 8.83 -2.97 -13.56
CA GLY A 112 10.23 -3.38 -13.65
C GLY A 112 10.89 -2.93 -14.95
N VAL A 113 10.55 -1.74 -15.45
CA VAL A 113 11.25 -1.18 -16.61
C VAL A 113 12.69 -0.88 -16.23
N GLU A 114 13.62 -1.30 -17.09
CA GLU A 114 15.05 -1.10 -16.87
C GLU A 114 15.38 0.38 -16.65
N GLY A 115 16.14 0.66 -15.59
CA GLY A 115 16.50 2.02 -15.19
C GLY A 115 15.45 2.78 -14.38
N TRP A 116 14.30 2.16 -14.06
CA TRP A 116 13.22 2.79 -13.27
C TRP A 116 13.00 2.01 -11.97
N PHE A 117 13.40 2.58 -10.83
CA PHE A 117 13.22 1.92 -9.55
C PHE A 117 13.18 2.88 -8.35
N TYR A 118 12.66 2.41 -7.22
CA TYR A 118 12.85 3.08 -5.94
C TYR A 118 14.24 2.75 -5.40
N GLU A 119 14.94 3.76 -4.88
CA GLU A 119 16.31 3.60 -4.39
C GLU A 119 16.43 2.53 -3.28
N ASP A 120 15.40 2.39 -2.45
CA ASP A 120 15.34 1.42 -1.35
C ASP A 120 14.96 0.00 -1.78
N GLU A 121 14.30 -0.18 -2.94
CA GLU A 121 13.90 -1.49 -3.46
C GLU A 121 14.87 -2.04 -4.52
N GLY A 122 15.56 -1.17 -5.24
CA GLY A 122 16.37 -1.55 -6.40
C GLY A 122 15.53 -1.94 -7.63
N PRO A 123 16.19 -2.33 -8.75
CA PRO A 123 15.51 -2.64 -10.00
C PRO A 123 14.64 -3.90 -9.88
N LEU A 124 13.35 -3.77 -10.19
CA LEU A 124 12.45 -4.91 -10.34
C LEU A 124 12.66 -5.58 -11.71
N VAL A 125 12.48 -6.90 -11.77
CA VAL A 125 12.50 -7.66 -13.03
C VAL A 125 11.19 -7.44 -13.80
N ASP A 126 11.27 -7.12 -15.11
CA ASP A 126 10.09 -6.98 -15.97
C ASP A 126 9.35 -8.31 -16.13
N LYS A 127 8.23 -8.44 -15.42
CA LYS A 127 7.36 -9.63 -15.45
C LYS A 127 6.74 -9.90 -16.83
N ARG A 128 6.79 -8.95 -17.77
CA ARG A 128 6.27 -9.13 -19.13
C ARG A 128 7.26 -9.81 -20.06
N ARG A 129 8.55 -9.86 -19.71
CA ARG A 129 9.57 -10.53 -20.51
C ARG A 129 9.19 -11.99 -20.76
N ASP A 130 8.68 -12.67 -19.74
CA ASP A 130 8.25 -14.07 -19.83
C ASP A 130 7.03 -14.29 -20.74
N ILE A 131 6.19 -13.27 -20.91
CA ILE A 131 4.98 -13.34 -21.75
C ILE A 131 5.34 -13.31 -23.24
N ARG A 132 6.41 -12.59 -23.58
CA ARG A 132 6.88 -12.40 -24.95
C ARG A 132 7.98 -13.38 -25.33
N ARG A 133 8.41 -14.24 -24.40
CA ARG A 133 9.45 -15.21 -24.65
C ARG A 133 8.96 -16.24 -25.69
N PRO A 134 9.74 -16.53 -26.75
CA PRO A 134 9.40 -17.56 -27.70
C PRO A 134 9.36 -18.92 -27.01
N VAL A 135 8.49 -19.81 -27.50
CA VAL A 135 8.27 -21.14 -26.91
C VAL A 135 8.41 -22.21 -27.98
N VAL A 136 8.94 -23.35 -27.59
CA VAL A 136 9.03 -24.55 -28.41
C VAL A 136 7.99 -25.53 -27.88
N ILE A 137 7.05 -25.93 -28.74
CA ILE A 137 6.03 -26.92 -28.40
C ILE A 137 6.04 -27.98 -29.50
N ASP A 138 6.27 -29.23 -29.14
CA ASP A 138 6.33 -30.37 -30.08
C ASP A 138 7.28 -30.13 -31.26
N SER A 139 8.45 -29.54 -30.98
CA SER A 139 9.49 -29.14 -31.95
C SER A 139 9.13 -27.97 -32.88
N VAL A 140 7.96 -27.35 -32.71
CA VAL A 140 7.57 -26.13 -33.43
C VAL A 140 7.90 -24.90 -32.61
N VAL A 141 8.56 -23.92 -33.22
CA VAL A 141 8.91 -22.66 -32.58
C VAL A 141 7.80 -21.64 -32.79
N TYR A 142 7.24 -21.13 -31.69
CA TYR A 142 6.24 -20.08 -31.69
C TYR A 142 6.82 -18.79 -31.14
N GLU A 143 6.37 -17.65 -31.69
CA GLU A 143 6.84 -16.32 -31.28
C GLU A 143 6.54 -16.02 -29.79
N SER A 144 5.46 -16.56 -29.26
CA SER A 144 5.09 -16.45 -27.85
C SER A 144 4.15 -17.57 -27.43
N GLY A 145 4.05 -17.82 -26.12
CA GLY A 145 3.05 -18.75 -25.58
C GLY A 145 1.60 -18.35 -25.91
N ALA A 146 1.32 -17.06 -26.12
CA ALA A 146 0.00 -16.60 -26.55
C ALA A 146 -0.29 -16.94 -28.02
N TYR A 147 0.71 -16.87 -28.89
CA TYR A 147 0.59 -17.28 -30.29
C TYR A 147 0.39 -18.79 -30.40
N ALA A 148 1.21 -19.56 -29.67
CA ALA A 148 1.08 -21.02 -29.60
C ALA A 148 -0.32 -21.47 -29.10
N ALA A 149 -0.86 -20.78 -28.09
CA ALA A 149 -2.20 -21.04 -27.56
C ALA A 149 -3.29 -20.87 -28.63
N ARG A 150 -3.18 -19.87 -29.51
CA ARG A 150 -4.14 -19.64 -30.60
C ARG A 150 -4.05 -20.74 -31.65
N GLU A 151 -2.85 -21.10 -32.06
CA GLU A 151 -2.61 -22.10 -33.10
C GLU A 151 -3.06 -23.50 -32.66
N LEU A 152 -2.69 -23.89 -31.44
CA LEU A 152 -3.02 -25.17 -30.84
C LEU A 152 -4.45 -25.23 -30.26
N LYS A 153 -5.20 -24.12 -30.33
CA LYS A 153 -6.57 -23.98 -29.78
C LYS A 153 -6.69 -24.39 -28.31
N ILE A 154 -5.68 -24.09 -27.51
CA ILE A 154 -5.64 -24.34 -26.06
C ILE A 154 -5.56 -23.02 -25.30
N SER A 155 -5.96 -23.03 -24.02
CA SER A 155 -5.87 -21.82 -23.21
C SER A 155 -4.40 -21.43 -22.98
N ARG A 156 -4.12 -20.12 -22.94
CA ARG A 156 -2.80 -19.60 -22.58
C ARG A 156 -2.34 -20.10 -21.21
N ALA A 157 -3.26 -20.21 -20.24
CA ALA A 157 -2.96 -20.73 -18.92
C ALA A 157 -2.43 -22.16 -19.00
N THR A 158 -3.05 -23.02 -19.82
CA THR A 158 -2.60 -24.39 -20.07
C THR A 158 -1.17 -24.44 -20.63
N VAL A 159 -0.85 -23.56 -21.59
CA VAL A 159 0.51 -23.48 -22.16
C VAL A 159 1.53 -23.11 -21.08
N VAL A 160 1.23 -22.11 -20.24
CA VAL A 160 2.12 -21.69 -19.15
C VAL A 160 2.31 -22.81 -18.12
N THR A 161 1.22 -23.47 -17.70
CA THR A 161 1.29 -24.61 -16.76
C THR A 161 2.15 -25.74 -17.32
N ARG A 162 2.05 -26.03 -18.62
CA ARG A 162 2.87 -27.06 -19.27
C ARG A 162 4.34 -26.66 -19.34
N LEU A 163 4.65 -25.40 -19.69
CA LEU A 163 6.03 -24.87 -19.72
C LEU A 163 6.73 -24.89 -18.34
N GLN A 164 5.95 -24.79 -17.26
CA GLN A 164 6.48 -24.82 -15.88
C GLN A 164 6.54 -26.23 -15.28
N SER A 165 5.98 -27.24 -15.95
CA SER A 165 5.86 -28.59 -15.43
C SER A 165 6.86 -29.53 -16.09
N SER A 166 7.60 -30.28 -15.28
CA SER A 166 8.51 -31.33 -15.75
C SER A 166 7.81 -32.50 -16.48
N LYS A 167 6.47 -32.59 -16.38
CA LYS A 167 5.67 -33.64 -17.04
C LYS A 167 5.52 -33.44 -18.55
N PHE A 168 5.81 -32.25 -19.06
CA PHE A 168 5.63 -31.91 -20.47
C PHE A 168 6.98 -31.52 -21.10
N PRO A 169 7.89 -32.48 -21.35
CA PRO A 169 9.23 -32.19 -21.88
C PRO A 169 9.19 -31.55 -23.27
N ASN A 170 8.10 -31.72 -24.01
CA ASN A 170 7.90 -31.12 -25.33
C ASN A 170 7.60 -29.61 -25.26
N TYR A 171 7.38 -29.05 -24.07
CA TYR A 171 7.10 -27.64 -23.85
C TYR A 171 8.32 -27.00 -23.22
N ALA A 172 9.04 -26.19 -23.99
CA ALA A 172 10.21 -25.48 -23.50
C ALA A 172 10.18 -24.01 -23.89
N TYR A 173 10.81 -23.16 -23.09
CA TYR A 173 11.11 -21.81 -23.54
C TYR A 173 12.30 -21.85 -24.49
N LYS A 174 12.23 -21.06 -25.56
CA LYS A 174 13.41 -20.83 -26.41
C LYS A 174 14.41 -19.97 -25.61
N GLU A 175 15.67 -20.37 -25.61
CA GLU A 175 16.79 -19.55 -25.12
C GLU A 175 17.09 -18.38 -26.07
#